data_AF-A0A1W0XEY7-F1
#
_entry.id   AF-A0A1W0XEY7-F1
#
_cell.length_a   1.000
_cell.length_b   1.000
_cell.length_c   1.000
_cell.angle_alpha   90.00
_cell.angle_beta   90.00
_cell.angle_gamma   90.00
#
_symmetry.space_group_name_H-M   'P 1'
#
loop_
_entity.id
_entity.type
_entity.pdbx_description
1 polymer ?
#
loop_
_entity_poly.entity_id
_entity_poly.type
_entity_poly.pdbx_seq_one_letter_code
_entity_poly.pdbx_strand_id
1 'polypeptide(L)'
;MTKKRTLYCLATTSILCALIPLVWTTNRYYGTYIVYGTGDTIINTAQAHSGPEHGKRRWNVECLDGEAVIGIHDLQDDFQKLVNVWCKFMFPFKQYTNGLYPYYPDCFVRNYTFQFHCYSPKYHEVSVNSFITGFWDNDAQFFNFRRVVDDQNPYKCCKTPPNYYVDYQSCYYMPAKDQYGEYYDATTIILLYCASGYAMTGLAKKISPFSMDYHVEWIQCCRIGFGAQPVFKPPRHSYSYGSYANSSYPNRPPAGYASQYSGQNLGPRGLKREGGDIYAGGQSQTDKAASYTGGFYGAHRSLDDEDDTILRTSLHETGSM
;
A
#
# COMPACT_ATOMS: atom_id res chain seq x y z
N MET A 1 25.98 44.61 -42.02
CA MET A 1 25.58 44.65 -40.59
C MET A 1 24.50 43.63 -40.20
N THR A 2 23.81 42.97 -41.13
CA THR A 2 22.68 42.05 -40.85
C THR A 2 23.08 40.66 -40.32
N LYS A 3 24.19 40.08 -40.79
CA LYS A 3 24.62 38.72 -40.36
C LYS A 3 24.95 38.57 -38.87
N LYS A 4 25.44 39.63 -38.21
CA LYS A 4 25.77 39.56 -36.76
C LYS A 4 24.51 39.43 -35.90
N ARG A 5 23.40 40.10 -36.25
CA ARG A 5 22.16 40.06 -35.46
C ARG A 5 21.48 38.69 -35.49
N THR A 6 21.53 37.99 -36.62
CA THR A 6 20.94 36.64 -36.74
C THR A 6 21.68 35.61 -35.88
N LEU A 7 23.01 35.73 -35.77
CA LEU A 7 23.82 34.82 -34.97
C LEU A 7 23.55 34.97 -33.47
N TYR A 8 23.41 36.21 -32.98
CA TYR A 8 23.06 36.47 -31.58
C TYR A 8 21.66 35.95 -31.23
N CYS A 9 20.68 36.11 -32.12
CA CYS A 9 19.32 35.64 -31.88
C CYS A 9 19.27 34.11 -31.70
N LEU A 10 19.92 33.36 -32.61
CA LEU A 10 19.98 31.89 -32.56
C LEU A 10 20.74 31.35 -31.34
N ALA A 11 21.79 32.05 -30.90
CA ALA A 11 22.53 31.70 -29.69
C ALA A 11 21.66 31.89 -28.43
N THR A 12 20.92 33.01 -28.34
CA THR A 12 20.06 33.29 -27.18
C THR A 12 18.87 32.33 -27.07
N THR A 13 18.21 31.96 -28.17
CA THR A 13 17.13 30.97 -28.12
C THR A 13 17.63 29.58 -27.77
N SER A 14 18.79 29.16 -28.29
CA SER A 14 19.38 27.86 -27.94
C SER A 14 19.72 27.76 -26.45
N ILE A 15 20.25 28.84 -25.85
CA ILE A 15 20.56 28.88 -24.41
C ILE A 15 19.26 28.83 -23.58
N LEU A 16 18.23 29.59 -23.96
CA LEU A 16 16.93 29.57 -23.25
C LEU A 16 16.25 28.20 -23.34
N CYS A 17 16.25 27.55 -24.51
CA CYS A 17 15.69 26.21 -24.68
C CYS A 17 16.45 25.13 -23.89
N ALA A 18 17.73 25.33 -23.57
CA ALA A 18 18.50 24.42 -22.72
C ALA A 18 18.30 24.70 -21.21
N LEU A 19 18.09 25.95 -20.82
CA LEU A 19 17.92 26.35 -19.42
C LEU A 19 16.52 26.06 -18.88
N ILE A 20 15.47 26.21 -19.69
CA ILE A 20 14.08 25.96 -19.26
C ILE A 20 13.88 24.51 -18.78
N PRO A 21 14.31 23.46 -19.50
CA PRO A 21 14.18 22.08 -19.04
C PRO A 21 14.94 21.81 -17.73
N LEU A 22 16.12 22.41 -17.57
CA LEU A 22 16.97 22.24 -16.38
C LEU A 22 16.32 22.80 -15.11
N VAL A 23 15.64 23.95 -15.22
CA VAL A 23 14.89 24.54 -14.09
C VAL A 23 13.64 23.71 -13.77
N TRP A 24 12.95 23.19 -14.79
CA TRP A 24 11.73 22.40 -14.57
C TRP A 24 12.00 21.03 -13.97
N THR A 25 13.08 20.35 -14.37
CA THR A 25 13.45 19.03 -13.82
C THR A 25 13.92 19.13 -12.37
N THR A 26 14.72 20.15 -12.03
CA THR A 26 15.19 20.36 -10.66
C THR A 26 14.05 20.76 -9.72
N ASN A 27 13.17 21.67 -10.14
CA ASN A 27 12.00 22.05 -9.34
C ASN A 27 11.06 20.85 -9.10
N ARG A 28 10.91 19.96 -10.08
CA ARG A 28 10.10 18.75 -9.93
C ARG A 28 10.67 17.80 -8.86
N TYR A 29 11.98 17.59 -8.80
CA TYR A 29 12.57 16.72 -7.77
C TYR A 29 12.35 17.28 -6.35
N TYR A 30 12.61 18.57 -6.14
CA TYR A 30 12.40 19.22 -4.83
C TYR A 30 10.92 19.42 -4.49
N GLY A 31 10.03 19.45 -5.48
CA GLY A 31 8.58 19.44 -5.27
C GLY A 31 8.02 18.05 -4.93
N THR A 32 8.68 16.97 -5.37
CA THR A 32 8.25 15.60 -5.08
C THR A 32 8.61 15.17 -3.66
N TYR A 33 9.79 15.52 -3.14
CA TYR A 33 10.23 15.09 -1.81
C TYR A 33 10.32 16.27 -0.84
N ILE A 34 9.52 16.22 0.22
CA ILE A 34 9.58 17.18 1.33
C ILE A 34 10.17 16.46 2.54
N VAL A 35 11.43 16.74 2.86
CA VAL A 35 12.16 16.13 3.97
C VAL A 35 12.16 17.07 5.18
N TYR A 36 11.84 16.54 6.35
CA TYR A 36 11.80 17.25 7.63
C TYR A 36 12.98 16.84 8.51
N GLY A 37 13.46 17.78 9.33
CA GLY A 37 14.55 17.52 10.29
C GLY A 37 14.22 16.48 11.38
N THR A 38 12.95 16.08 11.50
CA THR A 38 12.48 14.99 12.38
C THR A 38 12.75 13.59 11.81
N GLY A 39 13.30 13.50 10.59
CA GLY A 39 13.49 12.24 9.86
C GLY A 39 12.23 11.77 9.15
N ASP A 40 11.24 12.66 8.96
CA ASP A 40 10.06 12.39 8.15
C ASP A 40 10.29 12.88 6.71
N THR A 41 9.83 12.12 5.73
CA THR A 41 9.87 12.48 4.31
C THR A 41 8.49 12.28 3.71
N ILE A 42 7.88 13.33 3.17
CA ILE A 42 6.61 13.25 2.45
C ILE A 42 6.90 13.28 0.96
N ILE A 43 6.46 12.24 0.26
CA ILE A 43 6.58 12.10 -1.18
C ILE A 43 5.24 12.46 -1.81
N ASN A 44 5.19 13.53 -2.60
CA ASN A 44 4.04 13.86 -3.42
C ASN A 44 4.04 12.98 -4.67
N THR A 45 2.95 12.25 -4.88
CA THR A 45 2.82 11.31 -6.00
C THR A 45 2.46 11.99 -7.32
N ALA A 46 1.99 13.24 -7.27
CA ALA A 46 1.61 13.98 -8.45
C ALA A 46 2.81 14.10 -9.38
N GLN A 47 2.65 13.61 -10.61
CA GLN A 47 3.69 13.52 -11.62
C GLN A 47 4.87 12.59 -11.26
N ALA A 48 4.89 11.91 -10.11
CA ALA A 48 5.92 10.95 -9.70
C ALA A 48 5.63 9.51 -10.20
N HIS A 49 5.14 9.43 -11.43
CA HIS A 49 4.70 8.21 -12.11
C HIS A 49 5.75 7.60 -13.02
N SER A 50 5.43 6.42 -13.57
CA SER A 50 6.26 5.64 -14.50
C SER A 50 7.59 5.16 -13.90
N GLY A 51 8.34 4.42 -14.73
CA GLY A 51 9.63 3.83 -14.37
C GLY A 51 9.58 2.30 -14.41
N PRO A 52 10.73 1.64 -14.22
CA PRO A 52 10.78 0.18 -14.21
C PRO A 52 10.01 -0.39 -13.01
N GLU A 53 8.98 -1.19 -13.26
CA GLU A 53 8.17 -1.89 -12.25
C GLU A 53 8.92 -3.12 -11.67
N HIS A 54 10.21 -2.98 -11.37
CA HIS A 54 11.02 -4.06 -10.82
C HIS A 54 11.47 -3.72 -9.39
N GLY A 55 11.34 -4.68 -8.47
CA GLY A 55 11.77 -4.53 -7.07
C GLY A 55 13.24 -4.12 -6.89
N LYS A 56 14.14 -4.49 -7.80
CA LYS A 56 15.58 -4.18 -7.79
C LYS A 56 15.92 -2.83 -8.43
N ARG A 57 14.94 -2.01 -8.81
CA ARG A 57 15.15 -0.68 -9.40
C ARG A 57 14.44 0.39 -8.58
N ARG A 58 15.08 1.53 -8.36
CA ARG A 58 14.46 2.67 -7.65
C ARG A 58 13.19 3.13 -8.37
N TRP A 59 12.13 3.34 -7.60
CA TRP A 59 10.90 3.97 -8.06
C TRP A 59 10.88 5.46 -7.74
N ASN A 60 10.06 6.20 -8.48
CA ASN A 60 9.86 7.63 -8.25
C ASN A 60 9.16 7.90 -6.91
N VAL A 61 8.24 7.02 -6.50
CA VAL A 61 7.61 7.04 -5.17
C VAL A 61 8.17 5.88 -4.35
N GLU A 62 9.34 6.10 -3.76
CA GLU A 62 10.02 5.17 -2.86
C GLU A 62 10.72 5.97 -1.76
N CYS A 63 10.59 5.50 -0.52
CA CYS A 63 11.27 6.07 0.63
C CYS A 63 12.78 6.01 0.48
N LEU A 64 13.48 6.93 1.16
CA LEU A 64 14.93 7.01 1.08
C LEU A 64 15.62 5.92 1.92
N ASP A 65 16.93 5.88 1.83
CA ASP A 65 17.73 4.93 2.60
C ASP A 65 17.51 5.07 4.11
N GLY A 66 17.14 3.98 4.77
CA GLY A 66 16.85 3.96 6.20
C GLY A 66 15.43 4.42 6.56
N GLU A 67 14.59 4.72 5.56
CA GLU A 67 13.18 5.07 5.74
C GLU A 67 12.22 3.93 5.37
N ALA A 68 11.08 3.88 6.06
CA ALA A 68 9.96 3.02 5.71
C ALA A 68 8.71 3.84 5.44
N VAL A 69 7.80 3.34 4.61
CA VAL A 69 6.47 3.93 4.50
C VAL A 69 5.77 3.73 5.84
N ILE A 70 5.30 4.83 6.42
CA ILE A 70 4.50 4.82 7.64
C ILE A 70 3.07 5.30 7.39
N GLY A 71 2.76 5.88 6.25
CA GLY A 71 1.41 6.34 5.98
C GLY A 71 1.18 6.79 4.55
N ILE A 72 -0.09 7.01 4.27
CA ILE A 72 -0.60 7.53 3.00
C ILE A 72 -1.58 8.66 3.29
N HIS A 73 -1.70 9.57 2.34
CA HIS A 73 -2.57 10.72 2.45
C HIS A 73 -3.35 10.91 1.15
N ASP A 74 -4.64 11.17 1.31
CA ASP A 74 -5.50 11.70 0.26
C ASP A 74 -6.01 13.09 0.68
N LEU A 75 -6.33 13.94 -0.29
CA LEU A 75 -6.82 15.29 -0.03
C LEU A 75 -8.35 15.32 0.09
N GLN A 76 -9.06 14.78 -0.90
CA GLN A 76 -10.50 15.04 -1.05
C GLN A 76 -11.28 13.90 -1.72
N ASP A 77 -10.63 12.83 -2.17
CA ASP A 77 -11.27 11.83 -3.03
C ASP A 77 -11.53 10.50 -2.29
N ASP A 78 -11.82 10.50 -0.99
CA ASP A 78 -12.17 9.28 -0.23
C ASP A 78 -11.15 8.13 -0.34
N PHE A 79 -9.86 8.42 -0.46
CA PHE A 79 -8.80 7.45 -0.77
C PHE A 79 -8.97 6.74 -2.13
N GLN A 80 -9.62 7.40 -3.09
CA GLN A 80 -9.59 7.04 -4.51
C GLN A 80 -8.22 7.36 -5.14
N LYS A 81 -7.42 8.20 -4.49
CA LYS A 81 -6.06 8.53 -4.92
C LYS A 81 -5.07 8.40 -3.76
N LEU A 82 -3.82 8.11 -4.10
CA LEU A 82 -2.70 8.30 -3.18
C LEU A 82 -2.02 9.62 -3.53
N VAL A 83 -2.26 10.70 -2.80
CA VAL A 83 -1.67 12.02 -3.10
C VAL A 83 -0.29 12.16 -2.50
N ASN A 84 -0.12 11.73 -1.25
CA ASN A 84 1.18 11.69 -0.62
C ASN A 84 1.46 10.34 0.02
N VAL A 85 2.73 9.96 0.02
CA VAL A 85 3.28 8.83 0.75
C VAL A 85 4.19 9.38 1.84
N TRP A 86 3.93 8.99 3.08
CA TRP A 86 4.70 9.42 4.22
C TRP A 86 5.72 8.35 4.60
N CYS A 87 6.99 8.73 4.51
CA CYS A 87 8.15 7.94 4.89
C CYS A 87 8.73 8.46 6.20
N LYS A 88 9.30 7.56 7.01
CA LYS A 88 9.99 7.93 8.25
C LYS A 88 11.27 7.13 8.40
N PHE A 89 12.31 7.78 8.90
CA PHE A 89 13.56 7.13 9.26
C PHE A 89 13.35 6.15 10.42
N MET A 90 13.50 4.86 10.12
CA MET A 90 13.09 3.76 11.01
C MET A 90 14.26 2.83 11.38
N PHE A 91 15.41 2.97 10.70
CA PHE A 91 16.53 2.04 10.83
C PHE A 91 17.83 2.75 11.22
N PRO A 92 17.95 3.31 12.45
CA PRO A 92 19.11 4.10 12.87
C PRO A 92 20.45 3.34 12.86
N PHE A 93 20.42 2.02 13.09
CA PHE A 93 21.61 1.16 13.08
C PHE A 93 21.89 0.50 11.72
N LYS A 94 21.11 0.82 10.68
CA LYS A 94 21.40 0.35 9.33
C LYS A 94 22.68 1.02 8.83
N GLN A 95 23.55 0.26 8.17
CA GLN A 95 24.70 0.84 7.48
C GLN A 95 24.22 1.72 6.31
N TYR A 96 24.80 2.91 6.20
CA TYR A 96 24.48 3.84 5.13
C TYR A 96 24.91 3.26 3.78
N THR A 97 24.05 3.40 2.77
CA THR A 97 24.34 2.90 1.42
C THR A 97 25.14 3.90 0.58
N ASN A 98 25.44 5.09 1.09
CA ASN A 98 26.00 6.21 0.31
C ASN A 98 25.19 6.56 -0.95
N GLY A 99 23.88 6.30 -0.92
CA GLY A 99 23.01 6.53 -2.09
C GLY A 99 23.11 5.46 -3.17
N LEU A 100 23.85 4.36 -2.96
CA LEU A 100 23.81 3.20 -3.85
C LEU A 100 22.50 2.43 -3.67
N TYR A 101 21.81 2.21 -4.80
CA TYR A 101 20.61 1.39 -4.87
C TYR A 101 21.00 -0.09 -5.13
N PRO A 102 20.30 -1.08 -4.55
CA PRO A 102 19.10 -0.99 -3.70
C PRO A 102 19.39 -0.54 -2.26
N TYR A 103 18.46 0.22 -1.68
CA TYR A 103 18.58 0.68 -0.28
C TYR A 103 18.40 -0.47 0.72
N TYR A 104 17.60 -1.47 0.36
CA TYR A 104 17.26 -2.62 1.21
C TYR A 104 17.59 -3.93 0.49
N PRO A 105 17.89 -5.01 1.24
CA PRO A 105 18.04 -6.33 0.68
C PRO A 105 16.70 -6.88 0.19
N ASP A 106 16.75 -7.75 -0.83
CA ASP A 106 15.62 -8.57 -1.30
C ASP A 106 14.29 -7.80 -1.42
N CYS A 107 14.22 -6.89 -2.39
CA CYS A 107 12.98 -6.21 -2.72
C CYS A 107 12.18 -6.97 -3.80
N PHE A 108 10.89 -7.11 -3.56
CA PHE A 108 9.93 -7.69 -4.49
C PHE A 108 8.70 -6.79 -4.65
N VAL A 109 7.93 -7.03 -5.70
CA VAL A 109 6.74 -6.25 -6.02
C VAL A 109 5.52 -7.09 -5.72
N ARG A 110 4.50 -6.46 -5.13
CA ARG A 110 3.18 -7.04 -4.95
C ARG A 110 2.13 -6.10 -5.50
N ASN A 111 0.92 -6.60 -5.73
CA ASN A 111 -0.18 -5.82 -6.25
C ASN A 111 -1.29 -5.71 -5.20
N TYR A 112 -1.52 -4.52 -4.65
CA TYR A 112 -2.44 -4.36 -3.52
C TYR A 112 -3.92 -4.44 -3.92
N THR A 113 -4.23 -4.66 -5.19
CA THR A 113 -5.57 -5.06 -5.65
C THR A 113 -5.97 -6.43 -5.09
N PHE A 114 -5.03 -7.37 -5.00
CA PHE A 114 -5.32 -8.75 -4.59
C PHE A 114 -4.29 -9.37 -3.63
N GLN A 115 -3.12 -8.76 -3.49
CA GLN A 115 -2.06 -9.15 -2.56
C GLN A 115 -1.87 -8.07 -1.49
N PHE A 116 -2.65 -8.14 -0.42
CA PHE A 116 -2.76 -7.03 0.54
C PHE A 116 -1.60 -6.88 1.53
N HIS A 117 -0.72 -7.88 1.64
CA HIS A 117 0.35 -7.91 2.64
C HIS A 117 1.69 -8.12 1.97
N CYS A 118 2.76 -7.52 2.48
CA CYS A 118 4.11 -7.87 2.02
C CYS A 118 4.46 -9.31 2.38
N TYR A 119 4.05 -9.78 3.56
CA TYR A 119 4.24 -11.16 3.99
C TYR A 119 3.35 -12.14 3.19
N SER A 120 3.95 -13.21 2.68
CA SER A 120 3.26 -14.33 2.03
C SER A 120 3.65 -15.65 2.70
N PRO A 121 2.68 -16.40 3.28
CA PRO A 121 2.97 -17.72 3.84
C PRO A 121 3.55 -18.71 2.83
N LYS A 122 3.16 -18.61 1.55
CA LYS A 122 3.67 -19.46 0.45
C LYS A 122 5.16 -19.23 0.21
N TYR A 123 5.64 -17.99 0.38
CA TYR A 123 7.03 -17.58 0.16
C TYR A 123 7.63 -17.00 1.44
N HIS A 124 7.52 -17.74 2.55
CA HIS A 124 7.94 -17.28 3.87
C HIS A 124 9.39 -16.76 3.89
N GLU A 125 10.34 -17.49 3.31
CA GLU A 125 11.77 -17.16 3.34
C GLU A 125 12.11 -15.82 2.64
N VAL A 126 11.33 -15.46 1.63
CA VAL A 126 11.52 -14.22 0.85
C VAL A 126 10.73 -13.06 1.45
N SER A 127 9.56 -13.33 2.03
CA SER A 127 8.62 -12.30 2.45
C SER A 127 8.59 -12.04 3.96
N VAL A 128 9.25 -12.86 4.78
CA VAL A 128 9.38 -12.58 6.21
C VAL A 128 10.18 -11.30 6.45
N ASN A 129 9.77 -10.52 7.45
CA ASN A 129 10.36 -9.24 7.78
C ASN A 129 10.36 -8.25 6.61
N SER A 130 9.32 -8.29 5.78
CA SER A 130 9.15 -7.34 4.68
C SER A 130 8.16 -6.24 5.04
N PHE A 131 8.42 -5.05 4.53
CA PHE A 131 7.60 -3.84 4.73
C PHE A 131 7.57 -3.03 3.44
N ILE A 132 6.60 -2.10 3.35
CA ILE A 132 6.39 -1.29 2.16
C ILE A 132 7.42 -0.16 2.12
N THR A 133 8.11 -0.04 0.98
CA THR A 133 9.08 1.02 0.72
C THR A 133 8.62 1.99 -0.36
N GLY A 134 7.67 1.61 -1.22
CA GLY A 134 7.24 2.47 -2.31
C GLY A 134 6.01 2.00 -3.03
N PHE A 135 5.50 2.87 -3.89
CA PHE A 135 4.34 2.66 -4.75
C PHE A 135 4.71 2.99 -6.18
N TRP A 136 4.02 2.37 -7.12
CA TRP A 136 4.21 2.67 -8.53
C TRP A 136 2.85 2.80 -9.21
N ASP A 137 2.79 3.74 -10.15
CA ASP A 137 1.68 3.92 -11.07
C ASP A 137 2.27 4.37 -12.42
N ASN A 138 1.61 4.02 -13.50
CA ASN A 138 1.89 4.53 -14.83
C ASN A 138 1.22 5.89 -15.11
N ASP A 139 0.28 6.33 -14.27
CA ASP A 139 -0.48 7.57 -14.43
C ASP A 139 0.07 8.74 -13.62
N ALA A 140 -0.06 9.95 -14.16
CA ALA A 140 0.42 11.18 -13.53
C ALA A 140 -0.25 11.50 -12.17
N GLN A 141 -1.38 10.86 -11.90
CA GLN A 141 -2.05 10.87 -10.60
C GLN A 141 -2.22 9.43 -10.17
N PHE A 142 -1.82 9.10 -8.94
CA PHE A 142 -1.88 7.73 -8.43
C PHE A 142 -3.32 7.35 -8.13
N PHE A 143 -4.03 6.89 -9.14
CA PHE A 143 -5.46 6.57 -9.07
C PHE A 143 -5.65 5.12 -8.62
N ASN A 144 -6.40 4.93 -7.53
CA ASN A 144 -6.80 3.60 -7.07
C ASN A 144 -8.00 3.04 -7.85
N PHE A 145 -8.75 3.91 -8.55
CA PHE A 145 -9.94 3.58 -9.31
C PHE A 145 -9.70 3.65 -10.83
N ARG A 146 -9.75 2.51 -11.53
CA ARG A 146 -10.12 2.48 -12.95
C ARG A 146 -11.08 1.30 -13.15
N ARG A 147 -12.38 1.61 -13.25
CA ARG A 147 -13.53 0.66 -13.22
C ARG A 147 -13.49 -0.53 -14.19
N VAL A 148 -12.58 -0.55 -15.17
CA VAL A 148 -12.62 -1.53 -16.27
C VAL A 148 -11.24 -2.10 -16.64
N VAL A 149 -10.11 -1.52 -16.20
CA VAL A 149 -8.80 -1.87 -16.81
C VAL A 149 -7.62 -1.89 -15.83
N ASP A 150 -7.70 -1.28 -14.64
CA ASP A 150 -6.52 -1.17 -13.76
C ASP A 150 -6.60 -2.06 -12.53
N ASP A 151 -6.26 -3.33 -12.76
CA ASP A 151 -5.97 -4.26 -11.70
C ASP A 151 -4.52 -4.12 -11.21
N GLN A 152 -3.71 -3.23 -11.80
CA GLN A 152 -2.27 -3.11 -11.53
C GLN A 152 -1.96 -1.89 -10.69
N ASN A 153 -2.05 -2.04 -9.37
CA ASN A 153 -1.45 -1.08 -8.46
C ASN A 153 -0.33 -1.75 -7.67
N PRO A 154 0.88 -1.77 -8.25
CA PRO A 154 2.03 -2.37 -7.61
C PRO A 154 2.55 -1.50 -6.47
N TYR A 155 3.00 -2.20 -5.44
CA TYR A 155 3.73 -1.63 -4.32
C TYR A 155 4.96 -2.49 -4.05
N LYS A 156 6.02 -1.83 -3.57
CA LYS A 156 7.30 -2.46 -3.33
C LYS A 156 7.41 -2.88 -1.88
N CYS A 157 7.76 -4.13 -1.68
CA CYS A 157 8.06 -4.72 -0.41
C CYS A 157 9.55 -5.06 -0.35
N CYS A 158 10.25 -4.60 0.68
CA CYS A 158 11.66 -4.93 0.88
C CYS A 158 11.86 -5.57 2.25
N LYS A 159 12.87 -6.44 2.38
CA LYS A 159 13.25 -6.97 3.68
C LYS A 159 13.86 -5.89 4.57
N THR A 160 13.62 -6.01 5.88
CA THR A 160 14.32 -5.20 6.87
C THR A 160 15.83 -5.44 6.79
N PRO A 161 16.65 -4.44 7.14
CA PRO A 161 18.10 -4.63 7.25
C PRO A 161 18.47 -5.71 8.27
N PRO A 162 19.73 -6.20 8.25
CA PRO A 162 20.21 -7.14 9.26
C PRO A 162 19.94 -6.65 10.69
N ASN A 163 19.58 -7.59 11.57
CA ASN A 163 19.19 -7.36 12.98
C ASN A 163 17.85 -6.65 13.22
N TYR A 164 17.15 -6.23 12.16
CA TYR A 164 15.77 -5.76 12.29
C TYR A 164 14.78 -6.87 11.99
N TYR A 165 13.57 -6.72 12.53
CA TYR A 165 12.46 -7.64 12.27
C TYR A 165 11.13 -6.91 12.30
N VAL A 166 10.14 -7.51 11.64
CA VAL A 166 8.74 -7.08 11.72
C VAL A 166 8.08 -7.91 12.82
N ASP A 167 7.63 -7.25 13.88
CA ASP A 167 6.85 -7.91 14.93
C ASP A 167 5.40 -8.09 14.47
N TYR A 168 5.14 -9.26 13.90
CA TYR A 168 3.82 -9.60 13.37
C TYR A 168 2.74 -9.73 14.46
N GLN A 169 3.10 -9.88 15.74
CA GLN A 169 2.13 -9.95 16.85
C GLN A 169 1.61 -8.58 17.24
N SER A 170 2.44 -7.54 17.08
CA SER A 170 2.07 -6.17 17.39
C SER A 170 1.31 -5.49 16.24
N CYS A 171 1.04 -6.17 15.12
CA CYS A 171 0.37 -5.53 13.99
C CYS A 171 -1.06 -5.08 14.32
N TYR A 172 -1.43 -3.91 13.83
CA TYR A 172 -2.81 -3.46 13.77
C TYR A 172 -3.13 -2.95 12.37
N TYR A 173 -4.42 -2.79 12.10
CA TYR A 173 -4.93 -2.23 10.86
C TYR A 173 -5.42 -0.82 11.14
N MET A 174 -5.10 0.13 10.29
CA MET A 174 -5.65 1.48 10.35
C MET A 174 -6.66 1.62 9.20
N PRO A 175 -7.97 1.70 9.48
CA PRO A 175 -9.00 1.86 8.45
C PRO A 175 -8.97 3.27 7.88
N ALA A 176 -9.23 3.40 6.58
CA ALA A 176 -9.43 4.67 5.89
C ALA A 176 -10.85 5.24 6.07
N LYS A 177 -11.61 4.63 6.99
CA LYS A 177 -12.99 4.98 7.32
C LYS A 177 -13.09 5.33 8.79
N ASP A 178 -14.04 6.19 9.09
CA ASP A 178 -14.39 6.53 10.45
C ASP A 178 -15.27 5.43 11.10
N GLN A 179 -15.75 5.72 12.31
CA GLN A 179 -16.65 4.83 13.03
C GLN A 179 -18.03 4.70 12.38
N TYR A 180 -18.45 5.59 11.49
CA TYR A 180 -19.72 5.49 10.77
C TYR A 180 -19.60 4.73 9.45
N GLY A 181 -18.37 4.34 9.09
CA GLY A 181 -18.06 3.62 7.85
C GLY A 181 -17.94 4.55 6.65
N GLU A 182 -17.96 5.86 6.88
CA GLU A 182 -17.70 6.88 5.87
C GLU A 182 -16.20 6.95 5.64
N TYR A 183 -15.80 7.13 4.38
CA TYR A 183 -14.40 7.41 4.12
C TYR A 183 -14.04 8.75 4.74
N TYR A 184 -12.82 8.81 5.22
CA TYR A 184 -12.22 10.04 5.62
C TYR A 184 -12.18 11.02 4.43
N ASP A 185 -13.06 12.04 4.46
CA ASP A 185 -13.31 13.00 3.37
C ASP A 185 -12.96 14.47 3.74
N ALA A 186 -12.36 14.70 4.91
CA ALA A 186 -12.08 16.05 5.36
C ALA A 186 -11.08 16.74 4.43
N THR A 187 -11.55 17.85 3.85
CA THR A 187 -10.84 18.71 2.90
C THR A 187 -9.48 19.25 3.37
N THR A 188 -9.14 19.14 4.65
CA THR A 188 -7.96 19.76 5.25
C THR A 188 -7.12 18.79 6.07
N ILE A 189 -6.79 17.62 5.53
CA ILE A 189 -5.77 16.65 5.99
C ILE A 189 -6.39 15.43 6.67
N ILE A 190 -6.51 14.33 5.93
CA ILE A 190 -6.64 13.01 6.54
C ILE A 190 -5.44 12.15 6.16
N LEU A 191 -4.58 12.02 7.17
CA LEU A 191 -3.42 11.17 7.11
C LEU A 191 -3.78 9.81 7.70
N LEU A 192 -3.64 8.77 6.90
CA LEU A 192 -3.69 7.40 7.36
C LEU A 192 -2.26 6.95 7.63
N TYR A 193 -1.84 6.94 8.89
CA TYR A 193 -0.46 6.65 9.28
C TYR A 193 -0.38 5.72 10.48
N CYS A 194 0.76 5.04 10.55
CA CYS A 194 1.16 4.18 11.62
C CYS A 194 1.74 5.00 12.78
N ALA A 195 1.45 4.57 13.99
CA ALA A 195 2.07 5.03 15.24
C ALA A 195 3.61 4.94 15.20
N SER A 196 4.26 5.67 16.10
CA SER A 196 5.72 5.70 16.20
C SER A 196 6.31 4.30 16.40
N GLY A 197 7.32 3.95 15.61
CA GLY A 197 7.97 2.64 15.65
C GLY A 197 7.23 1.54 14.87
N TYR A 198 6.19 1.89 14.12
CA TYR A 198 5.49 1.00 13.21
C TYR A 198 5.74 1.40 11.76
N ALA A 199 5.90 0.39 10.90
CA ALA A 199 5.98 0.57 9.46
C ALA A 199 4.76 -0.08 8.80
N MET A 200 4.43 0.42 7.63
CA MET A 200 3.37 -0.12 6.80
C MET A 200 3.84 -1.42 6.16
N THR A 201 3.11 -2.52 6.36
CA THR A 201 3.44 -3.87 5.86
C THR A 201 2.37 -4.43 4.94
N GLY A 202 1.30 -3.68 4.72
CA GLY A 202 0.19 -4.08 3.86
C GLY A 202 -0.75 -2.92 3.59
N LEU A 203 -1.52 -3.06 2.52
CA LEU A 203 -2.56 -2.14 2.08
C LEU A 203 -3.62 -2.97 1.34
N ALA A 204 -4.89 -2.63 1.54
CA ALA A 204 -5.96 -3.17 0.71
C ALA A 204 -6.83 -2.07 0.14
N LYS A 205 -7.30 -2.29 -1.09
CA LYS A 205 -8.39 -1.52 -1.69
C LYS A 205 -9.65 -2.37 -1.83
N LYS A 206 -10.81 -1.73 -1.76
CA LYS A 206 -12.11 -2.38 -1.92
C LYS A 206 -13.07 -1.47 -2.67
N ILE A 207 -14.04 -2.09 -3.36
CA ILE A 207 -15.13 -1.37 -4.02
C ILE A 207 -16.05 -0.79 -2.95
N SER A 208 -16.24 0.53 -2.97
CA SER A 208 -17.23 1.20 -2.14
C SER A 208 -18.63 0.81 -2.60
N PRO A 209 -19.54 0.43 -1.67
CA PRO A 209 -20.89 0.03 -2.04
C PRO A 209 -21.76 1.20 -2.55
N PHE A 210 -21.30 2.45 -2.36
CA PHE A 210 -22.05 3.65 -2.73
C PHE A 210 -21.62 4.19 -4.10
N SER A 211 -20.32 4.45 -4.28
CA SER A 211 -19.75 4.97 -5.54
C SER A 211 -19.47 3.86 -6.55
N MET A 212 -19.35 2.61 -6.11
CA MET A 212 -18.90 1.48 -6.92
C MET A 212 -17.50 1.68 -7.52
N ASP A 213 -16.67 2.48 -6.84
CA ASP A 213 -15.27 2.73 -7.19
C ASP A 213 -14.33 2.09 -6.17
N TYR A 214 -13.05 1.90 -6.52
CA TYR A 214 -12.06 1.35 -5.60
C TYR A 214 -11.45 2.43 -4.72
N HIS A 215 -11.43 2.16 -3.41
CA HIS A 215 -10.83 3.03 -2.41
C HIS A 215 -9.89 2.20 -1.54
N VAL A 216 -8.81 2.80 -1.04
CA VAL A 216 -8.01 2.16 0.03
C VAL A 216 -8.90 1.99 1.25
N GLU A 217 -9.06 0.76 1.73
CA GLU A 217 -9.93 0.47 2.89
C GLU A 217 -9.14 0.50 4.20
N TRP A 218 -7.89 0.04 4.17
CA TRP A 218 -7.02 0.02 5.34
C TRP A 218 -5.54 -0.09 4.96
N ILE A 219 -4.68 0.29 5.90
CA ILE A 219 -3.25 -0.07 5.91
C ILE A 219 -2.94 -0.97 7.10
N GLN A 220 -1.98 -1.88 6.95
CA GLN A 220 -1.48 -2.70 8.05
C GLN A 220 -0.19 -2.06 8.58
N CYS A 221 -0.16 -1.81 9.88
CA CYS A 221 0.95 -1.24 10.59
C CYS A 221 1.53 -2.26 11.55
N CYS A 222 2.80 -2.62 11.38
CA CYS A 222 3.50 -3.56 12.25
C CYS A 222 4.73 -2.90 12.87
N ARG A 223 5.01 -3.28 14.12
CA ARG A 223 6.15 -2.71 14.85
C ARG A 223 7.44 -3.21 14.24
N ILE A 224 8.41 -2.30 14.07
CA ILE A 224 9.77 -2.67 13.68
C ILE A 224 10.60 -2.85 14.95
N GLY A 225 11.10 -4.07 15.15
CA GLY A 225 12.00 -4.42 16.24
C GLY A 225 13.46 -4.44 15.79
N PHE A 226 14.37 -4.34 16.77
CA PHE A 226 15.81 -4.48 16.58
C PHE A 226 16.36 -5.49 17.59
N GLY A 227 17.33 -6.31 17.17
CA GLY A 227 18.00 -7.31 18.00
C GLY A 227 17.46 -8.72 17.76
N ALA A 228 17.47 -9.53 18.82
CA ALA A 228 17.02 -10.93 18.74
C ALA A 228 15.56 -10.98 18.28
N GLN A 229 15.33 -11.67 17.15
CA GLN A 229 13.97 -11.93 16.71
C GLN A 229 13.30 -12.79 17.78
N PRO A 230 12.17 -12.36 18.31
CA PRO A 230 11.43 -13.23 19.20
C PRO A 230 10.96 -14.43 18.37
N VAL A 231 11.20 -15.65 18.86
CA VAL A 231 10.91 -16.90 18.14
C VAL A 231 9.39 -17.08 18.08
N PHE A 232 8.73 -16.39 17.16
CA PHE A 232 7.28 -16.45 17.03
C PHE A 232 6.88 -16.71 15.58
N LYS A 233 5.97 -17.66 15.42
CA LYS A 233 5.28 -17.88 14.14
C LYS A 233 4.34 -16.69 13.91
N PRO A 234 4.24 -16.16 12.68
CA PRO A 234 3.30 -15.09 12.36
C PRO A 234 1.87 -15.53 12.73
N PRO A 235 1.02 -14.61 13.21
CA PRO A 235 -0.32 -14.95 13.64
C PRO A 235 -1.10 -15.62 12.50
N ARG A 236 -1.83 -16.70 12.81
CA ARG A 236 -2.89 -17.18 11.93
C ARG A 236 -4.01 -16.14 12.02
N HIS A 237 -4.09 -15.24 11.04
CA HIS A 237 -4.99 -14.10 11.07
C HIS A 237 -6.44 -14.52 11.37
N SER A 238 -7.03 -13.95 12.42
CA SER A 238 -8.48 -13.81 12.54
C SER A 238 -8.80 -12.32 12.40
N TYR A 239 -9.52 -11.96 11.35
CA TYR A 239 -9.96 -10.58 11.12
C TYR A 239 -11.00 -10.24 12.19
N SER A 240 -10.58 -9.64 13.30
CA SER A 240 -11.51 -9.09 14.28
C SER A 240 -11.24 -7.60 14.49
N TYR A 241 -12.26 -6.80 14.23
CA TYR A 241 -12.29 -5.36 14.54
C TYR A 241 -11.98 -5.08 16.02
N GLY A 242 -12.18 -6.07 16.90
CA GLY A 242 -11.84 -5.97 18.32
C GLY A 242 -10.35 -5.78 18.63
N SER A 243 -9.44 -6.21 17.74
CA SER A 243 -8.00 -6.01 17.93
C SER A 243 -7.56 -4.56 17.64
N TYR A 244 -8.29 -3.87 16.76
CA TYR A 244 -8.07 -2.47 16.38
C TYR A 244 -8.45 -1.50 17.51
N ALA A 245 -9.63 -1.68 18.10
CA ALA A 245 -10.15 -0.77 19.12
C ALA A 245 -9.40 -0.82 20.46
N ASN A 246 -8.62 -1.87 20.72
CA ASN A 246 -7.93 -2.08 22.00
C ASN A 246 -6.48 -1.57 22.03
N SER A 247 -5.83 -1.37 20.87
CA SER A 247 -4.37 -1.14 20.82
C SER A 247 -3.97 0.30 20.49
N SER A 248 -4.82 1.09 19.80
CA SER A 248 -4.35 2.36 19.21
C SER A 248 -5.30 3.57 19.33
N TYR A 249 -6.47 3.48 19.98
CA TYR A 249 -7.38 4.63 20.11
C TYR A 249 -7.77 4.94 21.57
N PRO A 250 -7.67 6.20 22.02
CA PRO A 250 -8.28 6.63 23.29
C PRO A 250 -9.82 6.69 23.24
N ASN A 251 -10.45 6.50 22.07
CA ASN A 251 -11.90 6.59 21.88
C ASN A 251 -12.48 5.23 21.47
N ARG A 252 -12.71 4.35 22.44
CA ARG A 252 -13.54 3.17 22.23
C ARG A 252 -14.97 3.65 21.91
N PRO A 253 -15.60 3.23 20.79
CA PRO A 253 -16.98 3.62 20.52
C PRO A 253 -17.88 3.19 21.69
N PRO A 254 -18.90 3.98 22.05
CA PRO A 254 -19.78 3.67 23.18
C PRO A 254 -20.32 2.23 23.03
N ALA A 255 -20.42 1.51 24.16
CA ALA A 255 -20.76 0.08 24.17
C ALA A 255 -22.05 -0.26 23.41
N GLY A 256 -22.98 0.69 23.27
CA GLY A 256 -24.22 0.53 22.49
C GLY A 256 -24.04 0.37 20.98
N TYR A 257 -22.90 0.80 20.41
CA TYR A 257 -22.63 0.69 18.97
C TYR A 257 -21.64 -0.43 18.64
N ALA A 258 -20.95 -1.00 19.64
CA ALA A 258 -19.93 -2.03 19.44
C ALA A 258 -20.43 -3.26 18.66
N SER A 259 -21.72 -3.61 18.79
CA SER A 259 -22.36 -4.74 18.10
C SER A 259 -22.58 -4.52 16.60
N GLN A 260 -22.64 -3.27 16.14
CA GLN A 260 -22.73 -2.96 14.70
C GLN A 260 -21.38 -3.17 14.00
N TYR A 261 -20.28 -3.14 14.75
CA TYR A 261 -18.91 -3.20 14.21
C TYR A 261 -18.25 -4.58 14.36
N SER A 262 -18.82 -5.48 15.16
CA SER A 262 -18.13 -6.71 15.56
C SER A 262 -18.24 -7.89 14.59
N GLY A 263 -18.84 -7.79 13.39
CA GLY A 263 -18.85 -8.99 12.54
C GLY A 263 -19.58 -9.06 11.21
N GLN A 264 -19.89 -7.97 10.50
CA GLN A 264 -20.64 -8.12 9.24
C GLN A 264 -20.01 -7.55 7.95
N ASN A 265 -18.96 -6.71 7.99
CA ASN A 265 -18.51 -5.99 6.78
C ASN A 265 -17.09 -6.29 6.26
N LEU A 266 -16.36 -7.25 6.87
CA LEU A 266 -15.10 -7.77 6.33
C LEU A 266 -15.40 -9.14 5.69
N GLY A 267 -15.58 -9.17 4.37
CA GLY A 267 -15.97 -10.40 3.63
C GLY A 267 -14.90 -11.52 3.67
N PRO A 268 -15.18 -12.72 3.13
CA PRO A 268 -16.38 -13.13 2.39
C PRO A 268 -17.30 -14.05 3.21
N ARG A 269 -18.62 -13.87 3.03
CA ARG A 269 -19.58 -14.96 3.21
C ARG A 269 -19.16 -16.10 2.28
N GLY A 270 -18.51 -17.13 2.81
CA GLY A 270 -18.03 -18.26 2.01
C GLY A 270 -17.48 -19.46 2.77
N LEU A 271 -17.19 -19.35 4.08
CA LEU A 271 -16.89 -20.55 4.87
C LEU A 271 -18.21 -21.20 5.30
N LYS A 272 -18.67 -22.15 4.48
CA LYS A 272 -19.60 -23.21 4.93
C LYS A 272 -19.04 -23.77 6.24
N ARG A 273 -19.78 -23.55 7.32
CA ARG A 273 -19.57 -24.24 8.58
C ARG A 273 -20.05 -25.67 8.37
N GLU A 274 -19.14 -26.56 8.02
CA GLU A 274 -19.40 -28.00 8.12
C GLU A 274 -19.53 -28.39 9.60
N GLY A 275 -20.53 -29.23 9.89
CA GLY A 275 -20.54 -30.13 11.03
C GLY A 275 -21.24 -29.61 12.29
N GLY A 276 -22.50 -30.00 12.46
CA GLY A 276 -23.20 -29.88 13.73
C GLY A 276 -24.70 -30.18 13.62
N ASP A 277 -25.05 -31.41 13.25
CA ASP A 277 -26.39 -31.95 13.48
C ASP A 277 -26.75 -31.90 14.97
N ILE A 278 -28.03 -31.63 15.28
CA ILE A 278 -28.90 -32.34 16.26
C ILE A 278 -30.09 -31.42 16.65
N TYR A 279 -31.27 -31.79 16.10
CA TYR A 279 -32.67 -31.58 16.56
C TYR A 279 -33.22 -30.14 16.68
N ALA A 280 -34.49 -29.80 16.38
CA ALA A 280 -35.64 -30.47 15.78
C ALA A 280 -36.75 -29.41 15.53
N GLY A 281 -37.58 -29.63 14.50
CA GLY A 281 -39.01 -29.30 14.51
C GLY A 281 -39.43 -27.88 14.11
N GLY A 282 -40.06 -27.75 12.92
CA GLY A 282 -40.86 -26.58 12.56
C GLY A 282 -41.11 -26.44 11.06
N GLN A 283 -42.19 -27.05 10.58
CA GLN A 283 -42.67 -27.00 9.19
C GLN A 283 -43.27 -25.65 8.79
N SER A 284 -43.30 -25.42 7.46
CA SER A 284 -44.16 -24.49 6.70
C SER A 284 -43.69 -23.03 6.70
N GLN A 285 -43.56 -22.32 5.58
CA GLN A 285 -44.45 -22.29 4.43
C GLN A 285 -43.69 -21.73 3.21
N THR A 286 -44.03 -22.28 2.04
CA THR A 286 -43.64 -21.87 0.71
C THR A 286 -44.02 -20.42 0.40
N ASP A 287 -43.14 -19.68 -0.28
CA ASP A 287 -43.57 -18.76 -1.35
C ASP A 287 -42.48 -18.57 -2.40
N LYS A 288 -42.95 -18.50 -3.65
CA LYS A 288 -42.20 -18.51 -4.91
C LYS A 288 -41.93 -17.09 -5.42
N ALA A 289 -40.96 -17.03 -6.34
CA ALA A 289 -40.64 -15.98 -7.33
C ALA A 289 -39.73 -14.83 -6.83
N ALA A 290 -38.71 -14.36 -7.56
CA ALA A 290 -38.44 -14.45 -8.99
C ALA A 290 -36.94 -14.67 -9.28
N SER A 291 -36.67 -15.52 -10.27
CA SER A 291 -35.35 -15.79 -10.83
C SER A 291 -35.00 -14.71 -11.85
N TYR A 292 -34.05 -13.83 -11.52
CA TYR A 292 -33.40 -12.95 -12.49
C TYR A 292 -32.07 -13.59 -12.92
N THR A 293 -32.11 -14.37 -14.01
CA THR A 293 -30.92 -14.93 -14.65
C THR A 293 -30.29 -13.85 -15.54
N GLY A 294 -29.40 -13.06 -14.96
CA GLY A 294 -28.42 -12.24 -15.68
C GLY A 294 -27.05 -12.91 -15.60
N GLY A 295 -26.70 -13.71 -16.59
CA GLY A 295 -25.40 -14.38 -16.68
C GLY A 295 -24.29 -13.40 -17.01
N PHE A 296 -23.54 -12.97 -16.00
CA PHE A 296 -22.16 -12.51 -16.18
C PHE A 296 -21.24 -13.69 -15.85
N TYR A 297 -20.62 -14.26 -16.88
CA TYR A 297 -19.51 -15.21 -16.71
C TYR A 297 -18.29 -14.44 -16.21
N GLY A 298 -18.24 -14.18 -14.90
CA GLY A 298 -17.01 -13.84 -14.21
C GLY A 298 -16.17 -15.10 -14.08
N ALA A 299 -15.10 -15.21 -14.87
CA ALA A 299 -14.12 -16.26 -14.66
C ALA A 299 -13.53 -16.10 -13.24
N HIS A 300 -13.91 -16.98 -12.33
CA HIS A 300 -13.19 -17.18 -11.07
C HIS A 300 -11.79 -17.73 -11.43
N ARG A 301 -10.85 -16.83 -11.73
CA ARG A 301 -9.44 -17.17 -11.65
C ARG A 301 -9.10 -17.37 -10.18
N SER A 302 -8.44 -18.48 -9.86
CA SER A 302 -7.92 -18.70 -8.53
C SER A 302 -6.85 -17.63 -8.28
N LEU A 303 -6.98 -16.92 -7.16
CA LEU A 303 -6.00 -15.91 -6.71
C LEU A 303 -4.61 -16.53 -6.45
N ASP A 304 -4.52 -17.86 -6.42
CA ASP A 304 -3.32 -18.60 -6.02
C ASP A 304 -2.33 -18.83 -7.18
N ASP A 305 -2.78 -18.72 -8.44
CA ASP A 305 -1.95 -19.04 -9.63
C ASP A 305 -1.17 -17.83 -10.18
N GLU A 306 -1.64 -16.60 -9.99
CA GLU A 306 -0.90 -15.38 -10.40
C GLU A 306 0.23 -14.99 -9.43
N ASP A 307 0.26 -15.59 -8.24
CA ASP A 307 1.27 -15.35 -7.18
C ASP A 307 2.68 -15.85 -7.59
N ASP A 308 2.79 -16.72 -8.61
CA ASP A 308 4.04 -17.43 -8.98
C ASP A 308 4.98 -16.67 -9.94
N THR A 309 4.51 -15.71 -10.75
CA THR A 309 5.36 -15.08 -11.80
C THR A 309 6.25 -13.95 -11.27
N ILE A 310 5.75 -13.15 -10.32
CA ILE A 310 6.45 -11.93 -9.85
C ILE A 310 7.48 -12.26 -8.74
N LEU A 311 7.21 -13.27 -7.91
CA LEU A 311 8.14 -13.68 -6.85
C LEU A 311 9.24 -14.64 -7.34
N ARG A 312 9.02 -15.38 -8.45
CA ARG A 312 10.06 -16.25 -9.02
C ARG A 312 11.12 -15.50 -9.83
N THR A 313 10.79 -14.35 -10.41
CA THR A 313 11.76 -13.52 -11.14
C THR A 313 12.87 -13.00 -10.22
N SER A 314 12.62 -12.79 -8.93
CA SER A 314 13.68 -12.45 -7.98
C SER A 314 14.60 -13.63 -7.65
N LEU A 315 14.10 -14.86 -7.65
CA LEU A 315 14.83 -16.06 -7.24
C LEU A 315 15.74 -16.65 -8.32
N HIS A 316 15.39 -16.50 -9.60
CA HIS A 316 16.15 -17.15 -10.68
C HIS A 316 17.41 -16.41 -11.16
N GLU A 317 17.59 -15.14 -10.79
CA GLU A 317 18.76 -14.33 -11.23
C GLU A 317 19.96 -14.37 -10.28
N THR A 318 19.83 -14.95 -9.08
CA THR A 318 20.96 -15.08 -8.13
C THR A 318 21.78 -16.35 -8.34
N GLY A 319 21.50 -17.13 -9.39
CA GLY A 319 22.13 -18.40 -9.69
C GLY A 319 23.12 -18.36 -10.87
N SER A 320 23.97 -17.33 -10.98
CA SER A 320 25.17 -17.37 -11.83
C SER A 320 26.08 -16.16 -11.61
N MET A 321 26.78 -16.12 -10.48
CA MET A 321 28.09 -15.46 -10.34
C MET A 321 28.91 -16.23 -9.32
#